data_AF-A0A4P2PZ65-F1
#
_entry.id   AF-A0A4P2PZ65-F1
#
_cell.length_a   1.000
_cell.length_b   1.000
_cell.length_c   1.000
_cell.angle_alpha   90.00
_cell.angle_beta   90.00
_cell.angle_gamma   90.00
#
_symmetry.space_group_name_H-M   'P 1'
#
loop_
_entity.id
_entity.type
_entity.pdbx_description
1 polymer ?
#
loop_
_entity_poly.entity_id
_entity_poly.type
_entity_poly.pdbx_seq_one_letter_code
_entity_poly.pdbx_strand_id
1 'polypeptide(L)'
;MGEPSVQPVDAPPVQLIEVRATTGLDDDYRPVRTALDPGGSTQVLSTASFVLKFDRFLLPGAVGPKLGPESLCVSGDLATPVRKYADCVNPVPLAPTYNPVRREVTFRQTDGAPRLAPGTRYALTVLGPADESAPSGIRAFDGAPLRENVRIEFTVAAAPPQAMPERQPTGDFYCYRDPECVATMCATDPVCAQCSIGGVAIFLTACSGCHNGTNAAAGLDLNLGAPQFNEVENLLATAIGHAAHQTQTGERAHVGEESPDRFGTAMPLIDPGNPGNSYLLYKILIGQNAVDPTLSPDQAEQLRDEVDRLRAGFVMGMPMPPTGASFKLFASDPADPSLVPHVDGMDILTAWILNGAEPRDCSAAPPAP
;
A
#
# COMPACT_ATOMS: atom_id res chain seq x y z
N MET A 1 -13.81 -14.21 -24.57
CA MET A 1 -13.19 -14.63 -23.29
C MET A 1 -14.27 -15.33 -22.49
N GLY A 2 -14.00 -16.52 -21.93
CA GLY A 2 -14.99 -17.23 -21.10
C GLY A 2 -15.33 -16.43 -19.84
N GLU A 3 -16.50 -16.68 -19.26
CA GLU A 3 -16.90 -16.09 -17.98
C GLU A 3 -15.89 -16.53 -16.90
N PRO A 4 -15.05 -15.64 -16.37
CA PRO A 4 -14.01 -16.01 -15.40
C PRO A 4 -14.59 -16.50 -14.08
N SER A 5 -15.84 -16.12 -13.77
CA SER A 5 -16.64 -16.67 -12.67
C SER A 5 -16.90 -18.17 -12.77
N VAL A 6 -16.65 -18.77 -13.95
CA VAL A 6 -16.91 -20.18 -14.25
C VAL A 6 -15.61 -20.97 -14.45
N GLN A 7 -14.45 -20.29 -14.53
CA GLN A 7 -13.16 -20.98 -14.63
C GLN A 7 -12.60 -21.27 -13.24
N PRO A 8 -12.23 -22.53 -12.94
CA PRO A 8 -11.57 -22.85 -11.69
C PRO A 8 -10.30 -22.01 -11.53
N VAL A 9 -10.04 -21.55 -10.30
CA VAL A 9 -8.78 -20.90 -9.97
C VAL A 9 -7.66 -21.95 -9.99
N ASP A 10 -6.97 -22.08 -11.12
CA ASP A 10 -5.79 -22.94 -11.28
C ASP A 10 -4.51 -22.14 -10.96
N ALA A 11 -4.49 -21.53 -9.78
CA ALA A 11 -3.37 -20.74 -9.31
C ALA A 11 -2.94 -21.19 -7.91
N PRO A 12 -1.65 -21.11 -7.57
CA PRO A 12 -1.17 -21.53 -6.26
C PRO A 12 -1.82 -20.69 -5.15
N PRO A 13 -2.14 -21.29 -4.00
CA PRO A 13 -2.75 -20.57 -2.90
C PRO A 13 -1.81 -19.50 -2.35
N VAL A 14 -2.38 -18.43 -1.79
CA VAL A 14 -1.63 -17.38 -1.09
C VAL A 14 -1.00 -17.94 0.18
N GLN A 15 0.24 -17.55 0.45
CA GLN A 15 0.94 -17.84 1.70
C GLN A 15 1.14 -16.57 2.52
N LEU A 16 0.86 -16.68 3.80
CA LEU A 16 1.29 -15.71 4.78
C LEU A 16 2.76 -15.98 5.11
N ILE A 17 3.64 -15.07 4.69
CA ILE A 17 5.09 -15.19 4.91
C ILE A 17 5.45 -14.81 6.35
N GLU A 18 4.87 -13.71 6.84
CA GLU A 18 5.25 -13.10 8.11
C GLU A 18 4.08 -12.33 8.71
N VAL A 19 3.97 -12.37 10.04
CA VAL A 19 3.12 -11.48 10.82
C VAL A 19 3.99 -10.68 11.77
N ARG A 20 3.89 -9.35 11.68
CA ARG A 20 4.55 -8.43 12.60
C ARG A 20 3.52 -7.63 13.39
N ALA A 21 3.87 -7.20 14.59
CA ALA A 21 3.05 -6.28 15.36
C ALA A 21 3.88 -5.13 15.92
N THR A 22 3.24 -4.00 16.21
CA THR A 22 3.89 -2.88 16.89
C THR A 22 4.23 -3.26 18.33
N THR A 23 5.53 -3.37 18.62
CA THR A 23 6.07 -3.74 19.94
C THR A 23 6.61 -2.51 20.70
N GLY A 24 6.84 -1.42 19.99
CA GLY A 24 7.30 -0.14 20.55
C GLY A 24 7.04 1.02 19.59
N LEU A 25 7.36 2.23 20.02
CA LEU A 25 7.45 3.41 19.17
C LEU A 25 8.90 3.92 19.23
N ASP A 26 9.41 4.47 18.12
CA ASP A 26 10.70 5.17 18.12
C ASP A 26 10.56 6.62 18.62
N ASP A 27 11.65 7.37 18.58
CA ASP A 27 11.70 8.76 19.06
C ASP A 27 10.77 9.72 18.25
N ASP A 28 10.37 9.33 17.03
CA ASP A 28 9.45 10.07 16.16
C ASP A 28 7.99 9.56 16.27
N TYR A 29 7.71 8.71 17.25
CA TYR A 29 6.42 8.01 17.43
C TYR A 29 6.04 7.10 16.25
N ARG A 30 7.01 6.64 15.47
CA ARG A 30 6.78 5.65 14.41
C ARG A 30 6.78 4.25 15.00
N PRO A 31 5.97 3.33 14.44
CA PRO A 31 5.83 1.99 14.97
C PRO A 31 7.12 1.18 14.77
N VAL A 32 7.71 0.71 15.88
CA VAL A 32 8.71 -0.36 15.85
C VAL A 32 7.96 -1.68 15.78
N ARG A 33 8.21 -2.43 14.71
CA ARG A 33 7.48 -3.67 14.41
C ARG A 33 8.39 -4.88 14.51
N THR A 34 7.93 -5.90 15.21
CA THR A 34 8.66 -7.17 15.39
C THR A 34 7.79 -8.33 14.90
N ALA A 35 8.41 -9.36 14.33
CA ALA A 35 7.72 -10.60 14.01
C ALA A 35 7.08 -11.21 15.27
N LEU A 36 5.85 -11.69 15.14
CA LEU A 36 5.17 -12.42 16.20
C LEU A 36 5.74 -13.83 16.30
N ASP A 37 6.12 -14.22 17.51
CA ASP A 37 6.54 -15.57 17.84
C ASP A 37 5.32 -16.51 17.76
N PRO A 38 5.39 -17.62 16.99
CA PRO A 38 4.28 -18.58 16.90
C PRO A 38 3.85 -19.18 18.26
N GLY A 39 4.74 -19.24 19.25
CA GLY A 39 4.46 -19.66 20.63
C GLY A 39 3.77 -18.58 21.48
N GLY A 40 3.61 -17.37 20.94
CA GLY A 40 2.91 -16.24 21.55
C GLY A 40 3.64 -15.55 22.69
N SER A 41 4.97 -15.66 22.71
CA SER A 41 5.85 -15.00 23.67
C SER A 41 6.00 -13.49 23.41
N THR A 42 5.68 -13.02 22.20
CA THR A 42 5.84 -11.62 21.80
C THR A 42 4.90 -10.71 22.60
N GLN A 43 5.49 -9.66 23.17
CA GLN A 43 4.74 -8.57 23.80
C GLN A 43 4.49 -7.44 22.81
N VAL A 44 3.26 -6.95 22.75
CA VAL A 44 2.84 -5.86 21.85
C VAL A 44 2.27 -4.68 22.63
N LEU A 45 2.21 -3.51 21.98
CA LEU A 45 1.55 -2.34 22.56
C LEU A 45 0.02 -2.49 22.58
N SER A 46 -0.64 -1.78 23.50
CA SER A 46 -2.12 -1.74 23.54
C SER A 46 -2.73 -1.11 22.28
N THR A 47 -1.97 -0.26 21.59
CA THR A 47 -2.31 0.40 20.31
C THR A 47 -1.73 -0.33 19.09
N ALA A 48 -1.28 -1.58 19.25
CA ALA A 48 -0.57 -2.28 18.19
C ALA A 48 -1.36 -2.33 16.88
N SER A 49 -0.66 -2.08 15.78
CA SER A 49 -1.08 -2.49 14.44
C SER A 49 -0.44 -3.84 14.11
N PHE A 50 -1.02 -4.53 13.13
CA PHE A 50 -0.56 -5.83 12.67
C PHE A 50 -0.23 -5.75 11.19
N VAL A 51 0.98 -6.15 10.80
CA VAL A 51 1.41 -6.19 9.40
C VAL A 51 1.50 -7.64 8.95
N LEU A 52 0.74 -7.98 7.92
CA LEU A 52 0.72 -9.30 7.28
C LEU A 52 1.45 -9.21 5.95
N LYS A 53 2.51 -9.99 5.75
CA LYS A 53 3.26 -10.06 4.50
C LYS A 53 2.90 -11.32 3.73
N PHE A 54 2.66 -11.18 2.43
CA PHE A 54 2.24 -12.29 1.57
C PHE A 54 3.21 -12.50 0.40
N ASP A 55 3.21 -13.72 -0.14
CA ASP A 55 3.98 -14.09 -1.34
C ASP A 55 3.30 -13.68 -2.65
N ARG A 56 2.02 -13.27 -2.60
CA ARG A 56 1.23 -12.88 -3.78
C ARG A 56 0.66 -11.47 -3.69
N PHE A 57 0.35 -10.86 -4.83
CA PHE A 57 -0.48 -9.65 -4.85
C PHE A 57 -1.91 -10.01 -4.46
N LEU A 58 -2.54 -9.18 -3.65
CA LEU A 58 -3.85 -9.46 -3.08
C LEU A 58 -4.96 -8.79 -3.87
N LEU A 59 -6.14 -9.39 -3.84
CA LEU A 59 -7.35 -8.77 -4.36
C LEU A 59 -7.69 -7.55 -3.48
N PRO A 60 -7.81 -6.32 -4.01
CA PRO A 60 -8.09 -5.13 -3.22
C PRO A 60 -9.40 -5.24 -2.43
N GLY A 61 -10.41 -5.91 -2.98
CA GLY A 61 -11.63 -6.23 -2.24
C GLY A 61 -11.34 -7.05 -0.97
N ALA A 62 -10.47 -8.05 -1.03
CA ALA A 62 -10.16 -8.91 0.11
C ALA A 62 -9.44 -8.19 1.28
N VAL A 63 -8.85 -7.02 1.05
CA VAL A 63 -8.00 -6.29 2.01
C VAL A 63 -8.25 -4.78 2.04
N GLY A 64 -9.38 -4.35 1.49
CA GLY A 64 -9.74 -2.94 1.33
C GLY A 64 -10.53 -2.40 2.52
N PRO A 65 -10.57 -1.06 2.70
CA PRO A 65 -11.25 -0.44 3.83
C PRO A 65 -12.78 -0.67 3.84
N LYS A 66 -13.38 -0.98 2.68
CA LYS A 66 -14.84 -1.13 2.51
C LYS A 66 -15.39 -2.50 2.90
N LEU A 67 -14.60 -3.56 2.79
CA LEU A 67 -15.05 -4.93 3.11
C LEU A 67 -14.86 -5.29 4.60
N GLY A 68 -14.30 -4.37 5.40
CA GLY A 68 -14.09 -4.56 6.83
C GLY A 68 -13.03 -5.63 7.14
N PRO A 69 -12.77 -5.91 8.42
CA PRO A 69 -11.72 -6.85 8.85
C PRO A 69 -12.14 -8.32 8.69
N GLU A 70 -13.08 -8.68 7.80
CA GLU A 70 -13.55 -10.07 7.71
C GLU A 70 -12.47 -11.08 7.28
N SER A 71 -11.29 -10.60 6.88
CA SER A 71 -10.09 -11.40 6.64
C SER A 71 -9.19 -11.59 7.86
N LEU A 72 -9.47 -10.94 9.00
CA LEU A 72 -8.65 -10.95 10.22
C LEU A 72 -9.49 -10.85 11.49
N CYS A 73 -9.35 -11.83 12.37
CA CYS A 73 -9.93 -11.79 13.72
C CYS A 73 -8.84 -11.56 14.77
N VAL A 74 -9.00 -10.57 15.64
CA VAL A 74 -8.21 -10.43 16.87
C VAL A 74 -9.16 -10.54 18.06
N SER A 75 -8.98 -11.56 18.89
CA SER A 75 -9.86 -11.85 20.03
C SER A 75 -9.08 -12.28 21.27
N GLY A 76 -9.59 -11.92 22.44
CA GLY A 76 -9.11 -12.43 23.74
C GLY A 76 -9.70 -13.80 24.11
N ASP A 77 -10.67 -14.31 23.34
CA ASP A 77 -11.20 -15.66 23.52
C ASP A 77 -10.24 -16.68 22.87
N LEU A 78 -9.42 -17.30 23.72
CA LEU A 78 -8.48 -18.32 23.29
C LEU A 78 -9.10 -19.72 23.18
N ALA A 79 -10.28 -19.94 23.76
CA ALA A 79 -10.92 -21.24 23.82
C ALA A 79 -11.69 -21.58 22.53
N THR A 80 -12.29 -20.57 21.90
CA THR A 80 -13.06 -20.76 20.67
C THR A 80 -12.16 -20.80 19.43
N PRO A 81 -12.18 -21.90 18.65
CA PRO A 81 -11.51 -21.95 17.35
C PRO A 81 -12.21 -21.03 16.35
N VAL A 82 -11.45 -20.17 15.67
CA VAL A 82 -11.99 -19.24 14.65
C VAL A 82 -11.72 -19.83 13.27
N ARG A 83 -12.78 -20.25 12.56
CA ARG A 83 -12.67 -20.78 11.18
C ARG A 83 -13.16 -19.79 10.14
N LYS A 84 -14.09 -18.93 10.53
CA LYS A 84 -14.62 -17.80 9.76
C LYS A 84 -14.79 -16.58 10.68
N TYR A 85 -14.96 -15.40 10.10
CA TYR A 85 -15.06 -14.17 10.89
C TYR A 85 -16.23 -14.18 11.89
N ALA A 86 -17.36 -14.81 11.52
CA ALA A 86 -18.52 -14.97 12.41
C ALA A 86 -18.25 -15.78 13.69
N ASP A 87 -17.15 -16.54 13.74
CA ASP A 87 -16.74 -17.27 14.96
C ASP A 87 -15.94 -16.37 15.92
N CYS A 88 -15.56 -15.17 15.49
CA CYS A 88 -14.74 -14.25 16.28
C CYS A 88 -15.58 -13.60 17.39
N VAL A 89 -15.35 -14.03 18.64
CA VAL A 89 -16.04 -13.48 19.80
C VAL A 89 -15.39 -12.15 20.21
N ASN A 90 -16.19 -11.09 20.30
CA ASN A 90 -15.75 -9.73 20.68
C ASN A 90 -14.49 -9.27 19.90
N PRO A 91 -14.54 -9.21 18.56
CA PRO A 91 -13.39 -8.83 17.74
C PRO A 91 -12.91 -7.43 18.11
N VAL A 92 -11.58 -7.24 18.13
CA VAL A 92 -10.99 -5.91 18.17
C VAL A 92 -11.23 -5.25 16.80
N PRO A 93 -11.87 -4.06 16.74
CA PRO A 93 -12.12 -3.38 15.47
C PRO A 93 -10.80 -2.91 14.83
N LEU A 94 -10.57 -3.31 13.59
CA LEU A 94 -9.38 -2.98 12.81
C LEU A 94 -9.77 -2.46 11.43
N ALA A 95 -9.00 -1.49 10.92
CA ALA A 95 -9.07 -0.99 9.56
C ALA A 95 -7.83 -1.47 8.77
N PRO A 96 -8.01 -2.17 7.64
CA PRO A 96 -6.90 -2.60 6.81
C PRO A 96 -6.39 -1.48 5.89
N THR A 97 -5.12 -1.57 5.55
CA THR A 97 -4.47 -0.80 4.49
C THR A 97 -3.53 -1.72 3.73
N TYR A 98 -3.70 -1.84 2.42
CA TYR A 98 -2.85 -2.68 1.58
C TYR A 98 -1.77 -1.87 0.84
N ASN A 99 -0.51 -2.21 1.07
CA ASN A 99 0.64 -1.75 0.29
C ASN A 99 1.00 -2.84 -0.75
N PRO A 100 0.67 -2.66 -2.04
CA PRO A 100 0.94 -3.67 -3.06
C PRO A 100 2.43 -3.83 -3.35
N VAL A 101 3.25 -2.80 -3.12
CA VAL A 101 4.69 -2.79 -3.38
C VAL A 101 5.40 -3.80 -2.49
N ARG A 102 5.07 -3.77 -1.20
CA ARG A 102 5.62 -4.69 -0.20
C ARG A 102 4.83 -5.99 -0.10
N ARG A 103 3.66 -6.07 -0.75
CA ARG A 103 2.64 -7.14 -0.57
C ARG A 103 2.27 -7.30 0.91
N GLU A 104 2.04 -6.15 1.56
CA GLU A 104 1.80 -6.07 3.00
C GLU A 104 0.45 -5.43 3.29
N VAL A 105 -0.32 -6.05 4.18
CA VAL A 105 -1.56 -5.46 4.73
C VAL A 105 -1.28 -5.02 6.15
N THR A 106 -1.50 -3.75 6.45
CA THR A 106 -1.45 -3.24 7.83
C THR A 106 -2.86 -3.10 8.37
N PHE A 107 -3.17 -3.78 9.46
CA PHE A 107 -4.42 -3.65 10.21
C PHE A 107 -4.19 -2.75 11.41
N ARG A 108 -4.87 -1.60 11.45
CA ARG A 108 -4.76 -0.62 12.54
C ARG A 108 -6.05 -0.60 13.34
N GLN A 109 -5.95 -0.41 14.66
CA GLN A 109 -7.13 -0.19 15.48
C GLN A 109 -7.85 1.09 15.05
N THR A 110 -9.17 1.01 14.89
CA THR A 110 -9.98 2.17 14.51
C THR A 110 -9.97 3.22 15.62
N ASP A 111 -9.96 4.50 15.24
CA ASP A 111 -9.99 5.58 16.23
C ASP A 111 -11.26 5.54 17.08
N GLY A 112 -11.09 5.81 18.38
CA GLY A 112 -12.17 5.72 19.37
C GLY A 112 -12.59 4.30 19.78
N ALA A 113 -12.10 3.24 19.13
CA ALA A 113 -12.37 1.88 19.56
C ALA A 113 -11.59 1.50 20.83
N PRO A 114 -12.10 0.54 21.64
CA PRO A 114 -11.36 0.01 22.77
C PRO A 114 -10.00 -0.55 22.35
N ARG A 115 -8.96 -0.13 23.07
CA ARG A 115 -7.60 -0.64 22.88
C ARG A 115 -7.46 -2.07 23.42
N LEU A 116 -6.40 -2.75 23.02
CA LEU A 116 -6.07 -4.07 23.56
C LEU A 116 -5.80 -3.95 25.08
N ALA A 117 -6.38 -4.85 25.87
CA ALA A 117 -6.29 -4.80 27.32
C ALA A 117 -4.86 -5.19 27.80
N PRO A 118 -4.17 -4.35 28.58
CA PRO A 118 -2.84 -4.66 29.11
C PRO A 118 -2.78 -5.99 29.87
N GLY A 119 -1.68 -6.73 29.71
CA GLY A 119 -1.48 -8.03 30.35
C GLY A 119 -2.40 -9.15 29.84
N THR A 120 -3.26 -8.87 28.87
CA THR A 120 -4.18 -9.86 28.29
C THR A 120 -3.52 -10.54 27.09
N ARG A 121 -3.76 -11.85 26.97
CA ARG A 121 -3.33 -12.65 25.81
C ARG A 121 -4.44 -12.65 24.76
N TYR A 122 -4.07 -12.46 23.51
CA TYR A 122 -4.97 -12.44 22.37
C TYR A 122 -4.52 -13.46 21.32
N ALA A 123 -5.45 -13.87 20.46
CA ALA A 123 -5.18 -14.60 19.23
C ALA A 123 -5.52 -13.72 18.03
N LEU A 124 -4.57 -13.58 17.11
CA LEU A 124 -4.76 -13.07 15.76
C LEU A 124 -4.96 -14.26 14.83
N THR A 125 -6.08 -14.30 14.12
CA THR A 125 -6.40 -15.33 13.13
C THR A 125 -6.58 -14.68 11.76
N VAL A 126 -5.66 -14.96 10.83
CA VAL A 126 -5.77 -14.60 9.42
C VAL A 126 -6.64 -15.64 8.73
N LEU A 127 -7.68 -15.16 8.04
CA LEU A 127 -8.73 -16.01 7.49
C LEU A 127 -8.63 -16.06 5.97
N GLY A 128 -8.67 -17.27 5.41
CA GLY A 128 -9.06 -17.49 4.03
C GLY A 128 -10.57 -17.32 3.85
N PRO A 129 -11.06 -17.34 2.61
CA PRO A 129 -12.49 -17.31 2.35
C PRO A 129 -13.18 -18.56 2.90
N ALA A 130 -14.40 -18.39 3.43
CA ALA A 130 -15.17 -19.50 4.00
C ALA A 130 -15.62 -20.54 2.94
N ASP A 131 -15.83 -20.07 1.72
CA ASP A 131 -16.12 -20.85 0.51
C ASP A 131 -15.73 -20.03 -0.73
N GLU A 132 -15.86 -20.62 -1.93
CA GLU A 132 -15.47 -19.94 -3.18
C GLU A 132 -16.23 -18.64 -3.43
N SER A 133 -17.48 -18.54 -2.98
CA SER A 133 -18.36 -17.38 -3.17
C SER A 133 -18.25 -16.32 -2.08
N ALA A 134 -17.53 -16.61 -0.99
CA ALA A 134 -17.41 -15.71 0.14
C ALA A 134 -16.75 -14.38 -0.30
N PRO A 135 -17.38 -13.21 -0.05
CA PRO A 135 -16.83 -11.91 -0.40
C PRO A 135 -15.64 -11.51 0.48
N SER A 136 -15.45 -12.22 1.60
CA SER A 136 -14.41 -11.96 2.58
C SER A 136 -13.40 -13.10 2.68
N GLY A 137 -12.27 -12.80 3.34
CA GLY A 137 -11.10 -13.68 3.44
C GLY A 137 -9.99 -13.30 2.46
N ILE A 138 -8.74 -13.61 2.83
CA ILE A 138 -7.57 -13.26 2.01
C ILE A 138 -7.59 -14.04 0.69
N ARG A 139 -7.46 -13.29 -0.40
CA ARG A 139 -7.34 -13.81 -1.77
C ARG A 139 -6.23 -13.10 -2.53
N ALA A 140 -5.57 -13.81 -3.42
CA ALA A 140 -4.72 -13.21 -4.44
C ALA A 140 -5.56 -12.43 -5.45
N PHE A 141 -4.90 -11.57 -6.23
CA PHE A 141 -5.53 -10.80 -7.30
C PHE A 141 -6.25 -11.66 -8.35
N ASP A 142 -5.84 -12.92 -8.53
CA ASP A 142 -6.46 -13.91 -9.42
C ASP A 142 -7.52 -14.78 -8.73
N GLY A 143 -7.86 -14.48 -7.48
CA GLY A 143 -8.89 -15.16 -6.71
C GLY A 143 -8.39 -16.33 -5.87
N ALA A 144 -7.13 -16.76 -6.00
CA ALA A 144 -6.60 -17.89 -5.23
C ALA A 144 -6.70 -17.63 -3.72
N PRO A 145 -7.24 -18.57 -2.93
CA PRO A 145 -7.44 -18.36 -1.50
C PRO A 145 -6.12 -18.42 -0.73
N LEU A 146 -6.14 -17.91 0.50
CA LEU A 146 -5.14 -18.25 1.51
C LEU A 146 -5.05 -19.78 1.69
N ARG A 147 -3.83 -20.32 1.72
CA ARG A 147 -3.58 -21.77 1.83
C ARG A 147 -4.33 -22.40 3.00
N GLU A 148 -4.27 -21.76 4.15
CA GLU A 148 -4.97 -22.17 5.37
C GLU A 148 -5.11 -20.98 6.32
N ASN A 149 -6.06 -21.05 7.25
CA ASN A 149 -6.17 -20.04 8.30
C ASN A 149 -4.94 -20.11 9.21
N VAL A 150 -4.35 -18.96 9.51
CA VAL A 150 -3.17 -18.87 10.37
C VAL A 150 -3.54 -18.21 11.68
N ARG A 151 -3.32 -18.90 12.80
CA ARG A 151 -3.55 -18.39 14.15
C ARG A 151 -2.23 -18.16 14.87
N ILE A 152 -2.04 -16.96 15.40
CA ILE A 152 -0.86 -16.57 16.16
C ILE A 152 -1.32 -15.88 17.44
N GLU A 153 -0.75 -16.28 18.57
CA GLU A 153 -1.06 -15.67 19.87
C GLU A 153 -0.04 -14.60 20.21
N PHE A 154 -0.41 -13.66 21.07
CA PHE A 154 0.51 -12.63 21.59
C PHE A 154 -0.01 -12.10 22.92
N THR A 155 0.83 -11.40 23.67
CA THR A 155 0.46 -10.78 24.94
C THR A 155 0.59 -9.26 24.85
N VAL A 156 -0.36 -8.52 25.41
CA VAL A 156 -0.25 -7.06 25.50
C VAL A 156 0.63 -6.70 26.69
N ALA A 157 1.64 -5.85 26.48
CA ALA A 157 2.53 -5.40 27.54
C ALA A 157 1.75 -4.73 28.70
N ALA A 158 2.27 -4.83 29.93
CA ALA A 158 1.58 -4.36 31.14
C ALA A 158 1.51 -2.83 31.30
N ALA A 159 2.40 -2.05 30.65
CA ALA A 159 2.36 -0.57 30.51
C ALA A 159 3.46 -0.09 29.53
N PRO A 160 3.27 1.03 28.76
CA PRO A 160 3.47 2.38 29.31
C PRO A 160 2.29 3.37 29.12
N PRO A 161 2.30 4.54 29.81
CA PRO A 161 1.17 5.48 29.97
C PRO A 161 0.82 6.35 28.76
N GLN A 162 1.37 6.09 27.58
CA GLN A 162 1.12 6.89 26.38
C GLN A 162 0.77 5.97 25.22
N ALA A 163 -0.49 5.55 25.20
CA ALA A 163 -1.13 4.94 24.05
C ALA A 163 -1.39 6.01 22.99
N MET A 164 -0.33 6.65 22.49
CA MET A 164 -0.49 7.46 21.30
C MET A 164 -0.89 6.52 20.15
N PRO A 165 -1.92 6.89 19.36
CA PRO A 165 -2.22 6.18 18.14
C PRO A 165 -0.95 6.10 17.29
N GLU A 166 -0.73 4.97 16.63
CA GLU A 166 0.31 4.88 15.61
C GLU A 166 0.08 6.02 14.61
N ARG A 167 1.08 6.88 14.46
CA ARG A 167 1.03 7.89 13.42
C ARG A 167 1.12 7.16 12.09
N GLN A 168 0.08 7.24 11.27
CA GLN A 168 0.23 6.88 9.87
C GLN A 168 1.38 7.72 9.29
N PRO A 169 2.08 7.26 8.25
CA PRO A 169 2.94 8.17 7.51
C PRO A 169 2.10 9.44 7.20
N THR A 170 2.52 10.65 7.62
CA THR A 170 1.72 11.88 7.41
C THR A 170 2.36 12.88 6.44
N GLY A 171 1.50 13.53 5.66
CA GLY A 171 1.44 14.99 5.47
C GLY A 171 2.30 15.62 4.36
N ASP A 172 3.61 15.44 4.41
CA ASP A 172 4.53 16.11 3.48
C ASP A 172 5.02 15.17 2.36
N PHE A 173 4.18 14.22 1.96
CA PHE A 173 4.54 13.29 0.89
C PHE A 173 4.31 13.85 -0.48
N TYR A 174 3.32 14.72 -0.70
CA TYR A 174 3.12 15.27 -2.03
C TYR A 174 4.37 16.07 -2.45
N CYS A 175 4.81 16.96 -1.59
CA CYS A 175 6.13 17.57 -1.72
C CYS A 175 6.75 17.82 -0.35
N TYR A 176 8.07 17.91 -0.25
CA TYR A 176 8.73 18.47 0.93
C TYR A 176 9.99 19.24 0.50
N ARG A 177 10.44 20.16 1.36
CA ARG A 177 11.69 20.89 1.15
C ARG A 177 12.71 20.43 2.17
N ASP A 178 13.95 20.25 1.76
CA ASP A 178 15.06 20.00 2.67
C ASP A 178 15.34 21.28 3.49
N PRO A 179 15.03 21.30 4.81
CA PRO A 179 15.22 22.49 5.62
C PRO A 179 16.69 22.85 5.81
N GLU A 180 17.61 21.88 5.79
CA GLU A 180 19.04 22.10 5.91
C GLU A 180 19.60 22.74 4.63
N CYS A 181 19.14 22.28 3.45
CA CYS A 181 19.46 22.94 2.19
C CYS A 181 18.92 24.37 2.16
N VAL A 182 17.64 24.58 2.51
CA VAL A 182 17.03 25.91 2.52
C VAL A 182 17.76 26.86 3.46
N ALA A 183 18.12 26.39 4.66
CA ALA A 183 18.89 27.18 5.63
C ALA A 183 20.31 27.51 5.14
N THR A 184 20.96 26.60 4.41
CA THR A 184 22.37 26.72 4.02
C THR A 184 22.57 27.46 2.70
N MET A 185 21.76 27.17 1.69
CA MET A 185 21.94 27.68 0.33
C MET A 185 21.03 28.88 0.02
N CYS A 186 19.95 29.08 0.79
CA CYS A 186 18.86 29.97 0.40
C CYS A 186 18.27 30.75 1.57
N ALA A 187 19.11 31.21 2.51
CA ALA A 187 18.72 31.89 3.75
C ALA A 187 17.78 33.10 3.56
N THR A 188 17.69 33.68 2.36
CA THR A 188 16.81 34.82 2.04
C THR A 188 15.74 34.53 0.99
N ASP A 189 15.69 33.33 0.42
CA ASP A 189 14.71 32.96 -0.62
C ASP A 189 13.96 31.67 -0.23
N PRO A 190 12.70 31.78 0.21
CA PRO A 190 11.92 30.62 0.58
C PRO A 190 11.59 29.70 -0.61
N VAL A 191 11.73 30.14 -1.87
CA VAL A 191 11.29 29.41 -3.09
C VAL A 191 12.48 28.85 -3.89
N CYS A 192 13.61 28.64 -3.23
CA CYS A 192 14.86 28.24 -3.87
C CYS A 192 14.76 26.92 -4.66
N ALA A 193 14.73 27.01 -6.00
CA ALA A 193 14.55 25.87 -6.89
C ALA A 193 15.71 24.84 -6.87
N GLN A 194 16.86 25.20 -6.31
CA GLN A 194 18.03 24.31 -6.16
C GLN A 194 17.96 23.44 -4.91
N CYS A 195 17.21 23.86 -3.89
CA CYS A 195 16.80 22.99 -2.81
C CYS A 195 15.57 22.23 -3.27
N SER A 196 15.83 21.23 -4.13
CA SER A 196 14.84 20.44 -4.84
C SER A 196 13.67 20.07 -3.94
N ILE A 197 12.46 20.27 -4.46
CA ILE A 197 11.24 19.75 -3.86
C ILE A 197 11.29 18.22 -3.99
N GLY A 198 11.39 17.52 -2.86
CA GLY A 198 11.26 16.07 -2.78
C GLY A 198 9.80 15.65 -2.71
N GLY A 199 9.51 14.36 -2.60
CA GLY A 199 8.13 13.86 -2.43
C GLY A 199 7.60 13.02 -3.59
N VAL A 200 6.29 12.95 -3.70
CA VAL A 200 5.57 12.36 -4.83
C VAL A 200 5.64 13.27 -6.04
N ALA A 201 5.68 14.59 -5.87
CA ALA A 201 5.80 15.55 -6.96
C ALA A 201 7.04 15.29 -7.82
N ILE A 202 8.20 15.03 -7.21
CA ILE A 202 9.42 14.69 -7.96
C ILE A 202 9.29 13.33 -8.66
N PHE A 203 8.64 12.36 -8.01
CA PHE A 203 8.37 11.05 -8.58
C PHE A 203 7.47 11.15 -9.83
N LEU A 204 6.34 11.84 -9.72
CA LEU A 204 5.40 12.05 -10.83
C LEU A 204 6.03 12.88 -11.95
N THR A 205 6.91 13.82 -11.61
CA THR A 205 7.67 14.61 -12.59
C THR A 205 8.61 13.75 -13.41
N ALA A 206 9.27 12.76 -12.80
CA ALA A 206 10.08 11.80 -13.55
C ALA A 206 9.24 11.02 -14.58
N CYS A 207 7.95 10.82 -14.31
CA CYS A 207 7.01 10.21 -15.23
C CYS A 207 6.41 11.21 -16.26
N SER A 208 6.45 12.51 -15.98
CA SER A 208 5.80 13.55 -16.82
C SER A 208 6.37 13.62 -18.24
N GLY A 209 7.62 13.21 -18.48
CA GLY A 209 8.20 13.15 -19.83
C GLY A 209 7.43 12.26 -20.82
N CYS A 210 6.66 11.28 -20.32
CA CYS A 210 5.75 10.44 -21.10
C CYS A 210 4.26 10.72 -20.82
N HIS A 211 3.98 11.57 -19.85
CA HIS A 211 2.64 11.84 -19.31
C HIS A 211 2.41 13.34 -19.20
N ASN A 212 2.64 14.10 -20.27
CA ASN A 212 2.42 15.55 -20.28
C ASN A 212 1.55 16.01 -21.45
N GLY A 213 0.53 16.82 -21.16
CA GLY A 213 -0.27 17.54 -22.16
C GLY A 213 -0.78 16.65 -23.28
N THR A 214 -0.45 16.99 -24.54
CA THR A 214 -0.89 16.22 -25.72
C THR A 214 -0.29 14.81 -25.81
N ASN A 215 0.78 14.54 -25.05
CA ASN A 215 1.41 13.23 -24.94
C ASN A 215 0.95 12.45 -23.70
N ALA A 216 -0.08 12.90 -22.98
CA ALA A 216 -0.69 12.16 -21.87
C ALA A 216 -1.20 10.79 -22.34
N ALA A 217 -0.29 9.82 -22.38
CA ALA A 217 -0.54 8.51 -22.94
C ALA A 217 -1.66 7.85 -22.11
N ALA A 218 -2.75 7.49 -22.80
CA ALA A 218 -3.89 6.80 -22.19
C ALA A 218 -4.55 7.52 -21.01
N GLY A 219 -4.64 8.85 -21.06
CA GLY A 219 -5.46 9.62 -20.10
C GLY A 219 -4.85 9.78 -18.72
N LEU A 220 -3.51 9.78 -18.63
CA LEU A 220 -2.77 10.15 -17.43
C LEU A 220 -1.91 11.38 -17.73
N ASP A 221 -2.29 12.52 -17.17
CA ASP A 221 -1.51 13.75 -17.24
C ASP A 221 -0.86 14.02 -15.87
N LEU A 222 0.46 13.83 -15.84
CA LEU A 222 1.34 14.08 -14.70
C LEU A 222 2.14 15.37 -14.90
N ASN A 223 1.73 16.25 -15.82
CA ASN A 223 2.32 17.57 -15.88
C ASN A 223 1.90 18.35 -14.63
N LEU A 224 2.81 18.37 -13.66
CA LEU A 224 2.64 19.14 -12.43
C LEU A 224 3.20 20.55 -12.57
N GLY A 225 3.73 20.96 -13.73
CA GLY A 225 4.31 22.29 -13.93
C GLY A 225 5.64 22.47 -13.18
N ALA A 226 6.76 22.21 -13.86
CA ALA A 226 8.08 22.45 -13.27
C ALA A 226 8.44 23.96 -13.29
N PRO A 227 9.26 24.45 -12.33
CA PRO A 227 9.85 23.73 -11.20
C PRO A 227 9.02 23.75 -9.90
N GLN A 228 7.85 24.39 -9.88
CA GLN A 228 7.07 24.58 -8.65
C GLN A 228 6.05 23.47 -8.35
N PHE A 229 5.78 22.53 -9.26
CA PHE A 229 4.86 21.39 -9.08
C PHE A 229 3.42 21.79 -8.71
N ASN A 230 2.91 22.86 -9.33
CA ASN A 230 1.64 23.52 -9.01
C ASN A 230 0.45 23.21 -9.92
N GLU A 231 0.62 22.46 -11.02
CA GLU A 231 -0.46 22.12 -11.95
C GLU A 231 -1.20 20.85 -11.50
N VAL A 232 -1.91 20.96 -10.38
CA VAL A 232 -2.60 19.84 -9.73
C VAL A 232 -3.91 19.46 -10.42
N GLU A 233 -4.47 20.37 -11.21
CA GLU A 233 -5.72 20.18 -11.95
C GLU A 233 -5.63 19.02 -12.93
N ASN A 234 -4.43 18.76 -13.48
CA ASN A 234 -4.20 17.66 -14.41
C ASN A 234 -4.39 16.29 -13.74
N LEU A 235 -3.96 16.13 -12.48
CA LEU A 235 -4.20 14.91 -11.71
C LEU A 235 -5.69 14.70 -11.42
N LEU A 236 -6.40 15.76 -11.03
CA LEU A 236 -7.83 15.70 -10.75
C LEU A 236 -8.65 15.42 -12.02
N ALA A 237 -8.25 15.99 -13.16
CA ALA A 237 -8.96 15.84 -14.42
C ALA A 237 -8.71 14.52 -15.14
N THR A 238 -7.66 13.78 -14.78
CA THR A 238 -7.23 12.59 -15.53
C THR A 238 -7.00 11.34 -14.68
N ALA A 239 -6.61 11.49 -13.41
CA ALA A 239 -6.16 10.37 -12.58
C ALA A 239 -7.07 10.09 -11.39
N ILE A 240 -7.39 11.10 -10.59
CA ILE A 240 -8.17 10.94 -9.36
C ILE A 240 -9.66 10.91 -9.72
N GLY A 241 -10.37 9.87 -9.29
CA GLY A 241 -11.79 9.66 -9.62
C GLY A 241 -12.04 9.04 -11.01
N HIS A 242 -10.98 8.73 -11.75
CA HIS A 242 -11.04 8.13 -13.08
C HIS A 242 -10.58 6.68 -13.06
N ALA A 243 -11.28 5.81 -13.78
CA ALA A 243 -10.81 4.46 -14.06
C ALA A 243 -9.65 4.50 -15.07
N ALA A 244 -8.62 3.71 -14.81
CA ALA A 244 -7.51 3.56 -15.73
C ALA A 244 -7.99 3.00 -17.09
N HIS A 245 -7.54 3.58 -18.21
CA HIS A 245 -8.04 3.22 -19.55
C HIS A 245 -7.99 1.73 -19.88
N GLN A 246 -7.02 1.00 -19.33
CA GLN A 246 -6.83 -0.44 -19.57
C GLN A 246 -7.71 -1.34 -18.69
N THR A 247 -8.44 -0.75 -17.76
CA THR A 247 -9.31 -1.42 -16.78
C THR A 247 -10.78 -1.09 -17.02
N GLN A 248 -11.06 -0.11 -17.91
CA GLN A 248 -12.40 0.35 -18.23
C GLN A 248 -13.27 -0.78 -18.78
N THR A 249 -14.39 -1.03 -18.11
CA THR A 249 -15.39 -2.02 -18.51
C THR A 249 -16.80 -1.50 -18.23
N GLY A 250 -17.78 -1.99 -18.98
CA GLY A 250 -19.19 -1.67 -18.76
C GLY A 250 -19.62 -0.24 -19.13
N GLU A 251 -20.82 0.14 -18.70
CA GLU A 251 -21.45 1.43 -19.02
C GLU A 251 -20.88 2.63 -18.23
N ARG A 252 -20.18 2.35 -17.12
CA ARG A 252 -19.48 3.34 -16.29
C ARG A 252 -17.96 3.21 -16.41
N ALA A 253 -17.49 2.83 -17.60
CA ALA A 253 -16.10 2.52 -17.87
C ALA A 253 -15.09 3.60 -17.44
N HIS A 254 -15.51 4.88 -17.32
CA HIS A 254 -14.64 5.99 -16.92
C HIS A 254 -14.55 6.22 -15.40
N VAL A 255 -15.44 5.62 -14.60
CA VAL A 255 -15.50 5.81 -13.15
C VAL A 255 -14.75 4.69 -12.47
N GLY A 256 -13.80 5.04 -11.59
CA GLY A 256 -13.07 4.06 -10.80
C GLY A 256 -13.97 3.32 -9.81
N GLU A 257 -13.91 2.00 -9.78
CA GLU A 257 -14.56 1.17 -8.75
C GLU A 257 -13.67 1.06 -7.51
N GLU A 258 -14.14 1.54 -6.36
CA GLU A 258 -13.38 1.50 -5.11
C GLU A 258 -13.26 0.10 -4.48
N SER A 259 -14.10 -0.86 -4.92
CA SER A 259 -14.11 -2.24 -4.41
C SER A 259 -14.57 -3.18 -5.52
N PRO A 260 -13.74 -3.39 -6.55
CA PRO A 260 -14.13 -4.24 -7.65
C PRO A 260 -14.13 -5.70 -7.20
N ASP A 261 -15.19 -6.44 -7.55
CA ASP A 261 -15.31 -7.88 -7.26
C ASP A 261 -14.16 -8.67 -7.90
N ARG A 262 -13.68 -8.17 -9.05
CA ARG A 262 -12.57 -8.75 -9.79
C ARG A 262 -11.46 -7.74 -9.88
N PHE A 263 -10.25 -8.16 -9.53
CA PHE A 263 -9.07 -7.34 -9.69
C PHE A 263 -9.03 -6.79 -11.10
N GLY A 264 -9.01 -5.46 -11.17
CA GLY A 264 -8.77 -4.82 -12.43
C GLY A 264 -9.95 -4.52 -13.32
N THR A 265 -11.14 -4.80 -12.85
CA THR A 265 -12.36 -4.28 -13.46
C THR A 265 -12.54 -2.85 -12.97
N ALA A 266 -12.57 -1.89 -13.91
CA ALA A 266 -12.74 -0.46 -13.65
C ALA A 266 -11.85 0.11 -12.53
N MET A 267 -10.64 -0.43 -12.33
CA MET A 267 -9.76 0.04 -11.26
C MET A 267 -9.43 1.52 -11.42
N PRO A 268 -9.54 2.32 -10.34
CA PRO A 268 -9.11 3.71 -10.34
C PRO A 268 -7.65 3.83 -10.74
N LEU A 269 -7.31 4.88 -11.48
CA LEU A 269 -5.91 5.15 -11.80
C LEU A 269 -5.13 5.49 -10.52
N ILE A 270 -5.70 6.39 -9.71
CA ILE A 270 -5.31 6.69 -8.34
C ILE A 270 -6.57 6.66 -7.48
N ASP A 271 -6.58 5.84 -6.43
CA ASP A 271 -7.68 5.70 -5.48
C ASP A 271 -7.31 6.32 -4.12
N PRO A 272 -7.72 7.58 -3.85
CA PRO A 272 -7.52 8.24 -2.56
C PRO A 272 -7.86 7.35 -1.36
N GLY A 273 -6.90 7.16 -0.47
CA GLY A 273 -7.02 6.34 0.74
C GLY A 273 -6.79 4.85 0.52
N ASN A 274 -6.70 4.38 -0.72
CA ASN A 274 -6.62 2.95 -1.04
C ASN A 274 -5.53 2.65 -2.10
N PRO A 275 -4.24 2.68 -1.71
CA PRO A 275 -3.15 2.35 -2.61
C PRO A 275 -3.29 0.94 -3.22
N GLY A 276 -3.81 -0.02 -2.45
CA GLY A 276 -4.11 -1.35 -2.92
C GLY A 276 -5.04 -1.40 -4.13
N ASN A 277 -5.89 -0.40 -4.35
CA ASN A 277 -6.81 -0.32 -5.49
C ASN A 277 -6.36 0.67 -6.58
N SER A 278 -5.16 1.26 -6.46
CA SER A 278 -4.64 2.23 -7.42
C SER A 278 -3.86 1.55 -8.55
N TYR A 279 -4.39 1.60 -9.78
CA TYR A 279 -3.80 0.96 -10.96
C TYR A 279 -2.37 1.44 -11.26
N LEU A 280 -2.07 2.72 -10.99
CA LEU A 280 -0.75 3.31 -11.20
C LEU A 280 0.35 2.49 -10.50
N LEU A 281 0.12 2.04 -9.26
CA LEU A 281 1.11 1.26 -8.52
C LEU A 281 1.40 -0.08 -9.21
N TYR A 282 0.37 -0.82 -9.63
CA TYR A 282 0.55 -2.09 -10.33
C TYR A 282 1.23 -1.92 -11.68
N LYS A 283 0.92 -0.83 -12.39
CA LYS A 283 1.60 -0.50 -13.65
C LYS A 283 3.09 -0.30 -13.51
N ILE A 284 3.48 0.30 -12.40
CA ILE A 284 4.88 0.53 -12.06
C ILE A 284 5.54 -0.78 -11.60
N LEU A 285 4.83 -1.57 -10.80
CA LEU A 285 5.32 -2.84 -10.25
C LEU A 285 5.50 -3.95 -11.29
N ILE A 286 4.83 -3.89 -12.45
CA ILE A 286 5.09 -4.84 -13.53
C ILE A 286 6.29 -4.47 -14.42
N GLY A 287 6.97 -3.36 -14.12
CA GLY A 287 8.20 -2.97 -14.80
C GLY A 287 9.39 -3.84 -14.41
N GLN A 288 10.37 -3.95 -15.31
CA GLN A 288 11.62 -4.69 -15.06
C GLN A 288 12.40 -4.17 -13.85
N ASN A 289 12.15 -2.92 -13.45
CA ASN A 289 12.82 -2.26 -12.34
C ASN A 289 12.15 -2.51 -10.99
N ALA A 290 11.11 -3.35 -10.92
CA ALA A 290 10.36 -3.64 -9.69
C ALA A 290 10.92 -4.79 -8.83
N VAL A 291 12.01 -5.42 -9.27
CA VAL A 291 12.71 -6.43 -8.47
C VAL A 291 13.75 -5.75 -7.62
N ASP A 292 13.56 -5.81 -6.31
CA ASP A 292 14.51 -5.28 -5.33
C ASP A 292 15.85 -6.05 -5.43
N PRO A 293 16.98 -5.35 -5.69
CA PRO A 293 18.29 -5.97 -5.85
C PRO A 293 18.84 -6.55 -4.54
N THR A 294 18.25 -6.23 -3.38
CA THR A 294 18.64 -6.78 -2.08
C THR A 294 18.03 -8.16 -1.80
N LEU A 295 17.06 -8.61 -2.60
CA LEU A 295 16.46 -9.93 -2.48
C LEU A 295 17.47 -11.04 -2.79
N SER A 296 17.31 -12.19 -2.13
CA SER A 296 18.05 -13.39 -2.53
C SER A 296 17.66 -13.82 -3.95
N PRO A 297 18.51 -14.60 -4.67
CA PRO A 297 18.19 -15.08 -6.01
C PRO A 297 16.82 -15.76 -6.11
N ASP A 298 16.51 -16.66 -5.16
CA ASP A 298 15.25 -17.39 -5.11
C ASP A 298 14.06 -16.45 -4.85
N GLN A 299 14.20 -15.48 -3.95
CA GLN A 299 13.16 -14.48 -3.67
C GLN A 299 12.91 -13.57 -4.88
N ALA A 300 13.98 -13.19 -5.58
CA ALA A 300 13.89 -12.38 -6.79
C ALA A 300 13.20 -13.15 -7.93
N GLU A 301 13.50 -14.44 -8.10
CA GLU A 301 12.82 -15.31 -9.07
C GLU A 301 11.33 -15.47 -8.75
N GLN A 302 10.98 -15.78 -7.49
CA GLN A 302 9.58 -15.86 -7.06
C GLN A 302 8.82 -14.54 -7.29
N LEU A 303 9.46 -13.39 -7.05
CA LEU A 303 8.87 -12.09 -7.34
C LEU A 303 8.68 -11.87 -8.85
N ARG A 304 9.64 -12.25 -9.69
CA ARG A 304 9.50 -12.17 -11.15
C ARG A 304 8.33 -13.01 -11.63
N ASP A 305 8.21 -14.25 -11.16
CA ASP A 305 7.10 -15.14 -11.51
C ASP A 305 5.75 -14.54 -11.10
N GLU A 306 5.66 -13.91 -9.92
CA GLU A 306 4.44 -13.25 -9.47
C GLU A 306 4.12 -11.99 -10.27
N VAL A 307 5.14 -11.20 -10.64
CA VAL A 307 4.98 -10.04 -11.54
C VAL A 307 4.53 -10.49 -12.93
N ASP A 308 5.07 -11.58 -13.47
CA ASP A 308 4.67 -12.13 -14.76
C ASP A 308 3.24 -12.65 -14.72
N ARG A 309 2.82 -13.29 -13.61
CA ARG A 309 1.41 -13.64 -13.39
C ARG A 309 0.50 -12.41 -13.35
N LEU A 310 0.88 -11.37 -12.59
CA LEU A 310 0.13 -10.12 -12.51
C LEU A 310 -0.02 -9.46 -13.89
N ARG A 311 1.07 -9.44 -14.66
CA ARG A 311 1.10 -8.91 -16.02
C ARG A 311 0.25 -9.72 -16.98
N ALA A 312 0.35 -11.04 -16.95
CA ALA A 312 -0.40 -11.94 -17.82
C ALA A 312 -1.90 -11.95 -17.50
N GLY A 313 -2.25 -11.88 -16.21
CA GLY A 313 -3.63 -11.95 -15.76
C GLY A 313 -4.39 -10.64 -15.88
N PHE A 314 -3.71 -9.50 -15.79
CA PHE A 314 -4.42 -8.24 -15.61
C PHE A 314 -3.81 -6.98 -16.25
N VAL A 315 -2.52 -6.75 -16.06
CA VAL A 315 -1.95 -5.45 -16.45
C VAL A 315 -1.66 -5.42 -17.96
N MET A 316 -2.68 -5.03 -18.73
CA MET A 316 -2.64 -4.93 -20.19
C MET A 316 -1.66 -3.86 -20.68
N GLY A 317 -0.96 -4.11 -21.79
CA GLY A 317 -0.08 -3.12 -22.43
C GLY A 317 1.35 -3.08 -21.88
N MET A 318 2.08 -2.01 -22.18
CA MET A 318 3.47 -1.86 -21.74
C MET A 318 3.56 -1.58 -20.23
N PRO A 319 4.59 -2.09 -19.54
CA PRO A 319 4.87 -1.70 -18.16
C PRO A 319 5.26 -0.22 -18.07
N MET A 320 5.15 0.34 -16.86
CA MET A 320 5.69 1.66 -16.55
C MET A 320 6.88 1.53 -15.59
N PRO A 321 7.97 2.27 -15.81
CA PRO A 321 8.30 2.92 -17.07
C PRO A 321 8.59 1.87 -18.17
N PRO A 322 8.60 2.25 -19.46
CA PRO A 322 9.03 1.36 -20.52
C PRO A 322 10.49 0.93 -20.35
N THR A 323 10.86 -0.21 -20.95
CA THR A 323 12.25 -0.71 -20.93
C THR A 323 13.22 0.35 -21.44
N GLY A 324 14.31 0.58 -20.69
CA GLY A 324 15.34 1.56 -21.03
C GLY A 324 15.10 2.98 -20.51
N ALA A 325 13.98 3.24 -19.82
CA ALA A 325 13.79 4.50 -19.10
C ALA A 325 14.80 4.64 -17.94
N SER A 326 15.17 5.88 -17.64
CA SER A 326 16.07 6.23 -16.53
C SER A 326 15.49 5.98 -15.14
N PHE A 327 14.16 5.84 -15.04
CA PHE A 327 13.47 5.64 -13.79
C PHE A 327 13.64 4.21 -13.26
N LYS A 328 14.12 4.06 -12.02
CA LYS A 328 14.25 2.77 -11.32
C LYS A 328 13.57 2.84 -9.95
N LEU A 329 12.89 1.77 -9.53
CA LEU A 329 12.28 1.70 -8.19
C LEU A 329 13.31 1.47 -7.09
N PHE A 330 14.36 0.73 -7.43
CA PHE A 330 15.45 0.42 -6.52
C PHE A 330 16.74 0.96 -7.11
N ALA A 331 17.51 1.67 -6.29
CA ALA A 331 18.83 2.11 -6.68
C ALA A 331 19.74 0.89 -6.86
N SER A 332 20.52 0.86 -7.94
CA SER A 332 21.59 -0.14 -8.10
C SER A 332 22.77 0.13 -7.17
N ASP A 333 22.91 1.36 -6.70
CA ASP A 333 23.90 1.80 -5.71
C ASP A 333 23.17 2.62 -4.62
N PRO A 334 23.08 2.13 -3.36
CA PRO A 334 22.47 2.86 -2.25
C PRO A 334 23.13 4.21 -1.95
N ALA A 335 24.37 4.43 -2.41
CA ALA A 335 25.13 5.65 -2.18
C ALA A 335 25.02 6.69 -3.32
N ASP A 336 24.26 6.42 -4.38
CA ASP A 336 24.15 7.33 -5.53
C ASP A 336 23.42 8.64 -5.15
N PRO A 337 24.12 9.79 -5.10
CA PRO A 337 23.53 11.07 -4.71
C PRO A 337 22.57 11.64 -5.76
N SER A 338 22.65 11.17 -7.02
CA SER A 338 21.71 11.56 -8.08
C SER A 338 20.36 10.86 -7.99
N LEU A 339 20.28 9.83 -7.14
CA LEU A 339 19.06 9.09 -6.80
C LEU A 339 18.47 9.53 -5.45
N VAL A 340 18.97 10.62 -4.86
CA VAL A 340 18.44 11.12 -3.59
C VAL A 340 17.20 11.99 -3.87
N PRO A 341 16.07 11.70 -3.20
CA PRO A 341 16.05 10.99 -1.94
C PRO A 341 15.77 9.51 -2.13
N HIS A 342 16.69 8.72 -1.57
CA HIS A 342 16.51 7.33 -1.18
C HIS A 342 15.44 7.27 -0.06
N VAL A 343 14.24 7.76 -0.37
CA VAL A 343 13.00 7.31 0.26
C VAL A 343 12.57 6.18 -0.64
N ASP A 344 12.12 5.09 -0.07
CA ASP A 344 11.29 4.10 -0.72
C ASP A 344 10.26 4.80 -1.64
N GLY A 345 10.58 5.05 -2.92
CA GLY A 345 9.81 5.98 -3.77
C GLY A 345 8.38 5.51 -3.99
N MET A 346 8.22 4.20 -3.98
CA MET A 346 6.93 3.56 -4.00
C MET A 346 6.20 3.64 -2.66
N ASP A 347 6.90 3.68 -1.52
CA ASP A 347 6.26 3.93 -0.24
C ASP A 347 5.86 5.40 -0.08
N ILE A 348 6.60 6.37 -0.64
CA ILE A 348 6.14 7.77 -0.64
C ILE A 348 4.89 7.94 -1.50
N LEU A 349 4.85 7.32 -2.68
CA LEU A 349 3.66 7.30 -3.53
C LEU A 349 2.50 6.57 -2.86
N THR A 350 2.75 5.38 -2.28
CA THR A 350 1.76 4.61 -1.52
C THR A 350 1.24 5.39 -0.33
N ALA A 351 2.11 6.07 0.42
CA ALA A 351 1.76 6.88 1.57
C ALA A 351 0.95 8.11 1.17
N TRP A 352 1.31 8.82 0.10
CA TRP A 352 0.50 9.92 -0.42
C TRP A 352 -0.90 9.45 -0.82
N ILE A 353 -1.01 8.35 -1.57
CA ILE A 353 -2.30 7.78 -1.92
C ILE A 353 -3.09 7.43 -0.66
N LEU A 354 -2.46 6.75 0.30
CA LEU A 354 -3.07 6.41 1.59
C LEU A 354 -3.59 7.64 2.34
N ASN A 355 -2.92 8.78 2.24
CA ASN A 355 -3.35 10.05 2.83
C ASN A 355 -4.29 10.84 1.91
N GLY A 356 -5.12 10.16 1.11
CA GLY A 356 -6.14 10.77 0.28
C GLY A 356 -5.64 11.32 -1.06
N ALA A 357 -4.39 11.05 -1.44
CA ALA A 357 -3.79 11.56 -2.67
C ALA A 357 -3.98 13.08 -2.85
N GLU A 358 -4.02 13.83 -1.75
CA GLU A 358 -4.29 15.27 -1.79
C GLU A 358 -3.14 15.97 -2.51
N PRO A 359 -3.40 16.62 -3.66
CA PRO A 359 -2.39 17.41 -4.31
C PRO A 359 -2.26 18.77 -3.61
N ARG A 360 -1.08 19.40 -3.65
CA ARG A 360 -0.88 20.73 -3.07
C ARG A 360 0.08 21.57 -3.90
N ASP A 361 -0.09 22.88 -3.81
CA ASP A 361 0.87 23.84 -4.33
C ASP A 361 2.20 23.73 -3.56
N CYS A 362 3.28 23.36 -4.24
CA CYS A 362 4.58 23.19 -3.60
C CYS A 362 5.39 24.48 -3.50
N SER A 363 4.84 25.61 -3.96
CA SER A 363 5.32 26.95 -3.65
C SER A 363 4.87 27.43 -2.27
N ALA A 364 3.72 26.94 -1.77
CA ALA A 364 3.21 27.26 -0.45
C ALA A 364 4.08 26.63 0.67
N ALA A 365 4.11 27.28 1.83
CA ALA A 365 4.73 26.68 3.02
C ALA A 365 3.93 25.42 3.42
N PRO A 366 4.60 24.34 3.89
CA PRO A 366 3.89 23.18 4.39
C PRO A 366 2.96 23.59 5.55
N PRO A 367 1.77 22.97 5.67
CA PRO A 367 0.89 23.24 6.80
C PRO A 367 1.62 22.94 8.11
N ALA A 368 1.35 23.74 9.14
CA ALA A 368 1.87 23.46 10.47
C ALA A 368 1.40 22.05 10.92
N PRO A 369 2.30 21.26 11.54
CA PRO A 369 2.04 19.87 11.88
C PRO A 369 0.92 19.65 12.90
#